data_AF-A0A949A326-F1
#
_entry.id   AF-A0A949A326-F1
#
_cell.length_a   1.000
_cell.length_b   1.000
_cell.length_c   1.000
_cell.angle_alpha   90.00
_cell.angle_beta   90.00
_cell.angle_gamma   90.00
#
_symmetry.space_group_name_H-M   'P 1'
#
loop_
_entity.id
_entity.type
_entity.pdbx_description
1 polymer ?
#
loop_
_entity_poly.entity_id
_entity_poly.type
_entity_poly.pdbx_seq_one_letter_code
_entity_poly.pdbx_strand_id
1 'polypeptide(L)'
;MPPHLGIVRREADETKNDDARTIYLDDELEEIFHEQWQKRKSAKKFLPYVFLNLNGNDRLKRFYKTWKKACGDAGISVKVFHDFRRTAVRNMVRSGIPERVAMMISGHKTRCVFNRCNIVNDQA
;
A
#
# COMPACT_ATOMS: atom_id res chain seq x y z
N MET A 1 1.47 -7.88 -25.82
CA MET A 1 1.56 -6.46 -25.42
C MET A 1 1.62 -6.48 -23.90
N PRO A 2 2.65 -5.94 -23.21
CA PRO A 2 2.71 -6.05 -21.76
C PRO A 2 1.56 -5.23 -21.14
N PRO A 3 0.90 -5.74 -20.09
CA PRO A 3 -0.07 -4.95 -19.34
C PRO A 3 0.63 -3.71 -18.81
N HIS A 4 -0.10 -2.60 -18.81
CA HIS A 4 0.40 -1.30 -18.43
C HIS A 4 0.74 -1.37 -16.94
N LEU A 5 2.00 -1.59 -16.55
CA LEU A 5 2.33 -1.56 -15.12
C LEU A 5 2.02 -0.15 -14.60
N GLY A 6 0.95 -0.02 -13.80
CA GLY A 6 0.65 1.20 -13.06
C GLY A 6 1.81 1.50 -12.12
N ILE A 7 2.56 2.58 -12.38
CA ILE A 7 3.70 2.99 -11.57
C ILE A 7 3.31 4.20 -10.72
N VAL A 8 3.35 4.04 -9.40
CA VAL A 8 3.31 5.18 -8.47
C VAL A 8 4.72 5.47 -8.00
N ARG A 9 5.24 6.64 -8.38
CA ARG A 9 6.52 7.14 -7.90
C ARG A 9 6.28 8.18 -6.81
N ARG A 10 6.93 7.99 -5.66
CA ARG A 10 7.08 9.06 -4.66
C ARG A 10 8.46 9.67 -4.80
N GLU A 11 8.51 11.00 -4.90
CA GLU A 11 9.76 11.75 -4.84
C GLU A 11 10.31 11.77 -3.41
N ALA A 12 11.61 12.02 -3.28
CA ALA A 12 12.36 11.85 -2.02
C ALA A 12 11.82 12.73 -0.88
N ASP A 13 11.40 13.94 -1.21
CA ASP A 13 10.94 15.02 -0.32
C ASP A 13 9.65 14.71 0.47
N GLU A 14 8.88 13.69 0.04
CA GLU A 14 7.64 13.29 0.71
C GLU A 14 7.80 12.07 1.66
N THR A 15 9.03 11.57 1.84
CA THR A 15 9.28 10.38 2.65
C THR A 15 10.06 10.70 3.91
N LYS A 16 9.73 10.03 5.03
CA LYS A 16 10.45 10.16 6.31
C LYS A 16 11.96 9.87 6.22
N ASN A 17 12.41 9.29 5.09
CA ASN A 17 13.74 8.75 4.90
C ASN A 17 14.45 9.29 3.64
N ASP A 18 13.87 10.26 2.92
CA ASP A 18 14.49 10.89 1.74
C ASP A 18 14.86 9.95 0.57
N ASP A 19 14.15 8.82 0.44
CA ASP A 19 14.37 7.87 -0.67
C ASP A 19 13.14 7.83 -1.58
N ALA A 20 13.32 8.15 -2.87
CA ALA A 20 12.30 7.94 -3.88
C ALA A 20 11.94 6.45 -3.97
N ARG A 21 10.65 6.14 -4.12
CA ARG A 21 10.17 4.75 -4.22
C ARG A 21 9.22 4.60 -5.39
N THR A 22 9.45 3.54 -6.15
CA THR A 22 8.54 3.04 -7.17
C THR A 22 7.70 1.93 -6.54
N ILE A 23 6.39 2.14 -6.47
CA ILE A 23 5.41 1.12 -6.10
C ILE A 23 4.76 0.66 -7.40
N TYR A 24 4.86 -0.65 -7.65
CA TYR A 24 4.16 -1.29 -8.75
C TYR A 24 2.74 -1.61 -8.30
N LEU A 25 1.77 -1.17 -9.09
CA LEU A 25 0.38 -1.57 -8.97
C LEU A 25 0.16 -2.78 -9.88
N ASP A 26 -0.50 -3.80 -9.36
CA ASP A 26 -1.04 -4.86 -10.21
C ASP A 26 -2.33 -4.39 -10.89
N ASP A 27 -2.83 -5.21 -11.82
CA ASP A 27 -4.00 -4.88 -12.63
C ASP A 27 -5.25 -4.59 -11.77
N GLU A 28 -5.43 -5.33 -10.67
CA GLU A 28 -6.54 -5.12 -9.72
C GLU A 28 -6.45 -3.74 -9.05
N LEU A 29 -5.26 -3.38 -8.57
CA LEU A 29 -5.05 -2.10 -7.92
C LEU A 29 -5.15 -0.93 -8.90
N GLU A 30 -4.65 -1.10 -10.12
CA GLU A 30 -4.83 -0.13 -11.21
C GLU A 30 -6.32 0.10 -11.50
N GLU A 31 -7.11 -0.96 -11.66
CA GLU A 31 -8.55 -0.88 -11.88
C GLU A 31 -9.25 -0.10 -10.75
N ILE A 32 -8.91 -0.39 -9.49
CA ILE A 32 -9.45 0.36 -8.34
C ILE A 32 -9.13 1.85 -8.46
N PHE A 33 -7.89 2.23 -8.77
CA PHE A 33 -7.52 3.64 -8.94
C PHE A 33 -8.28 4.31 -10.09
N HIS A 34 -8.41 3.61 -11.21
CA HIS A 34 -9.16 4.08 -12.37
C HIS A 34 -10.63 4.32 -12.04
N GLU A 35 -11.30 3.37 -11.39
CA GLU A 35 -12.69 3.55 -10.96
C GLU A 35 -12.87 4.76 -10.03
N GLN A 36 -11.99 4.89 -9.03
CA GLN A 36 -12.05 6.01 -8.09
C GLN A 36 -11.84 7.35 -8.79
N TRP A 37 -10.98 7.39 -9.80
CA TRP A 37 -10.77 8.59 -10.62
C TRP A 37 -12.00 8.94 -11.47
N GLN A 38 -12.66 7.96 -12.08
CA GLN A 38 -13.90 8.21 -12.85
C GLN A 38 -15.02 8.72 -11.94
N LYS A 39 -15.21 8.11 -10.76
CA LYS A 39 -16.17 8.57 -9.75
C LYS A 39 -15.94 10.05 -9.36
N ARG A 40 -14.69 10.49 -9.25
CA ARG A 40 -14.33 11.89 -8.97
C ARG A 40 -14.65 12.83 -10.12
N LYS A 41 -14.33 12.43 -11.35
CA LYS A 41 -14.65 13.21 -12.56
C LYS A 41 -16.14 13.46 -12.67
N SER A 42 -16.96 12.42 -12.54
CA SER A 42 -18.41 12.54 -12.61
C SER A 42 -18.99 13.41 -11.50
N ALA A 43 -18.42 13.34 -10.30
CA ALA A 43 -18.84 14.18 -9.16
C ALA A 43 -18.27 15.60 -9.17
N LYS A 44 -17.41 15.95 -10.16
CA LYS A 44 -16.67 17.23 -10.25
C LYS A 44 -15.85 17.56 -9.00
N LYS A 45 -15.26 16.54 -8.36
CA LYS A 45 -14.47 16.69 -7.13
C LYS A 45 -12.98 16.65 -7.44
N PHE A 46 -12.40 17.81 -7.72
CA PHE A 46 -10.98 17.96 -8.07
C PHE A 46 -10.21 18.54 -6.88
N LEU A 47 -9.70 17.65 -6.03
CA LEU A 47 -8.79 17.98 -4.94
C LEU A 47 -7.43 17.34 -5.22
N PRO A 48 -6.31 17.93 -4.75
CA PRO A 48 -4.97 17.43 -5.03
C PRO A 48 -4.64 16.09 -4.33
N TYR A 49 -5.55 15.57 -3.49
CA TYR A 49 -5.30 14.38 -2.69
C TYR A 49 -5.77 13.09 -3.38
N VAL A 50 -4.92 12.07 -3.35
CA VAL A 50 -5.23 10.73 -3.90
C VAL A 50 -6.33 10.02 -3.12
N PHE A 51 -6.50 10.26 -1.82
CA PHE A 51 -7.58 9.69 -1.01
C PHE A 51 -8.39 10.79 -0.33
N LEU A 52 -9.69 10.86 -0.65
CA LEU A 52 -10.61 11.86 -0.11
C LEU A 52 -11.45 11.27 1.02
N ASN A 53 -12.01 12.14 1.85
CA ASN A 53 -13.03 11.75 2.82
C ASN A 53 -14.34 11.31 2.10
N LEU A 54 -15.30 10.76 2.86
CA LEU A 54 -16.58 10.29 2.32
C LEU A 54 -17.35 11.39 1.56
N ASN A 55 -17.25 12.65 2.00
CA ASN A 55 -17.91 13.78 1.37
C ASN A 55 -17.16 14.26 0.12
N GLY A 56 -15.93 13.79 -0.10
CA GLY A 56 -15.04 14.17 -1.20
C GLY A 56 -14.66 15.65 -1.23
N ASN A 57 -14.69 16.34 -0.09
CA ASN A 57 -14.40 17.77 0.03
C ASN A 57 -13.10 18.09 0.80
N ASP A 58 -12.43 17.06 1.34
CA ASP A 58 -11.13 17.17 2.02
C ASP A 58 -10.41 15.81 1.94
N ARG A 59 -9.14 15.77 2.33
CA ARG A 59 -8.34 14.53 2.42
C ARG A 59 -8.88 13.55 3.45
N LEU A 60 -8.61 12.27 3.25
CA LEU A 60 -8.86 11.24 4.25
C LEU A 60 -7.95 11.47 5.48
N LYS A 61 -8.54 11.85 6.63
CA LYS A 61 -7.79 12.12 7.88
C LYS A 61 -7.57 10.87 8.72
N ARG A 62 -8.57 9.99 8.80
CA ARG A 62 -8.56 8.77 9.61
C ARG A 62 -9.27 7.67 8.84
N PHE A 63 -8.61 6.53 8.67
CA PHE A 63 -9.20 5.38 7.98
C PHE A 63 -9.52 4.21 8.93
N TYR A 64 -9.09 4.27 10.20
CA TYR A 64 -9.24 3.16 11.16
C TYR A 64 -10.69 2.71 11.38
N LYS A 65 -11.66 3.65 11.43
CA LYS A 65 -13.08 3.30 11.55
C LYS A 65 -13.55 2.49 10.34
N THR A 66 -13.20 2.95 9.14
CA THR A 66 -13.50 2.26 7.87
C THR A 66 -12.79 0.91 7.80
N TRP A 67 -11.54 0.83 8.26
CA TRP A 67 -10.78 -0.41 8.35
C TRP A 67 -11.43 -1.45 9.26
N LYS A 68 -11.84 -1.03 10.46
CA LYS A 68 -12.55 -1.90 11.41
C LYS A 68 -13.86 -2.41 10.81
N LYS A 69 -14.60 -1.55 10.12
CA LYS A 69 -15.83 -1.94 9.40
C LYS A 69 -15.51 -2.97 8.31
N ALA A 70 -14.53 -2.71 7.45
CA ALA A 70 -14.13 -3.64 6.40
C ALA A 70 -13.70 -5.02 6.95
N CYS A 71 -12.99 -5.06 8.09
CA CYS A 71 -12.68 -6.32 8.76
C CYS A 71 -13.95 -7.05 9.22
N GLY A 72 -14.92 -6.33 9.79
CA GLY A 72 -16.20 -6.88 10.21
C GLY A 72 -17.02 -7.41 9.03
N ASP A 73 -17.11 -6.64 7.94
CA ASP A 73 -17.81 -7.03 6.71
C ASP A 73 -17.18 -8.26 6.05
N ALA A 74 -15.85 -8.41 6.16
CA ALA A 74 -15.10 -9.59 5.70
C ALA A 74 -15.11 -10.77 6.69
N GLY A 75 -15.76 -10.65 7.85
CA GLY A 75 -15.83 -11.71 8.85
C GLY A 75 -14.50 -12.02 9.55
N ILE A 76 -13.54 -11.10 9.54
CA ILE A 76 -12.22 -11.29 10.14
C ILE A 76 -12.03 -10.43 11.39
N SER A 77 -11.19 -10.91 12.32
CA SER A 77 -10.74 -10.08 13.44
C SER A 77 -10.02 -8.84 12.93
N VAL A 78 -10.23 -7.70 13.60
CA VAL A 78 -9.60 -6.42 13.23
C VAL A 78 -8.09 -6.59 13.23
N LYS A 79 -7.50 -6.56 12.04
CA LYS A 79 -6.04 -6.66 11.89
C LYS A 79 -5.40 -5.33 12.20
N VAL A 80 -4.20 -5.36 12.79
CA VAL A 80 -3.38 -4.16 12.93
C VAL A 80 -2.92 -3.76 11.53
N PHE A 81 -3.24 -2.54 11.10
CA PHE A 81 -2.95 -2.11 9.73
C PHE A 81 -1.46 -2.20 9.37
N HIS A 82 -0.57 -1.99 10.34
CA HIS A 82 0.87 -2.15 10.13
C HIS A 82 1.31 -3.58 9.80
N ASP A 83 0.48 -4.59 10.06
CA ASP A 83 0.77 -5.97 9.69
C ASP A 83 0.79 -6.18 8.19
N PHE A 84 0.09 -5.38 7.39
CA PHE A 84 0.17 -5.46 5.92
C PHE A 84 1.58 -5.28 5.40
N ARG A 85 2.34 -4.38 6.00
CA ARG A 85 3.75 -4.19 5.61
C ARG A 85 4.61 -5.40 5.96
N ARG A 86 4.30 -6.11 7.06
CA ARG A 86 4.97 -7.36 7.43
C ARG A 86 4.60 -8.49 6.47
N THR A 87 3.31 -8.63 6.17
CA THR A 87 2.80 -9.62 5.22
C THR A 87 3.36 -9.40 3.83
N ALA A 88 3.37 -8.15 3.33
CA ALA A 88 3.95 -7.81 2.03
C ALA A 88 5.44 -8.18 1.95
N VAL A 89 6.23 -7.81 2.97
CA VAL A 89 7.65 -8.18 3.05
C VAL A 89 7.82 -9.70 3.01
N ARG A 90 7.07 -10.44 3.82
CA ARG A 90 7.13 -11.90 3.87
C ARG A 90 6.74 -12.53 2.53
N ASN A 91 5.68 -12.06 1.90
CA ASN A 91 5.19 -12.57 0.62
C ASN A 91 6.22 -12.33 -0.49
N MET A 92 6.83 -11.13 -0.55
CA MET A 92 7.90 -10.85 -1.51
C MET A 92 9.06 -11.85 -1.38
N VAL A 93 9.54 -12.08 -0.16
CA VAL A 93 10.64 -13.03 0.08
C VAL A 93 10.25 -14.46 -0.29
N ARG A 94 9.03 -14.90 0.08
CA ARG A 94 8.52 -16.24 -0.26
C ARG A 94 8.32 -16.45 -1.77
N SER A 95 8.01 -15.40 -2.51
CA SER A 95 7.94 -15.42 -3.98
C SER A 95 9.33 -15.36 -4.65
N GLY A 96 10.42 -15.42 -3.89
CA GLY A 96 11.78 -15.42 -4.41
C GLY A 96 12.31 -14.04 -4.80
N ILE A 97 11.62 -12.95 -4.46
CA ILE A 97 12.13 -11.59 -4.69
C ILE A 97 13.37 -11.39 -3.81
N PRO A 98 14.52 -10.97 -4.37
CA PRO A 98 15.72 -10.74 -3.58
C PRO A 98 15.45 -9.75 -2.46
N GLU A 99 15.94 -10.05 -1.26
CA GLU A 99 15.62 -9.27 -0.06
C GLU A 99 16.05 -7.80 -0.18
N ARG A 100 17.12 -7.51 -0.94
CA ARG A 100 17.53 -6.15 -1.25
C ARG A 100 16.44 -5.37 -2.02
N VAL A 101 15.77 -6.03 -2.96
CA VAL A 101 14.65 -5.47 -3.72
C VAL A 101 13.43 -5.32 -2.81
N ALA A 102 13.11 -6.35 -2.01
CA ALA A 102 12.02 -6.27 -1.04
C ALA A 102 12.22 -5.14 0.00
N MET A 103 13.46 -4.92 0.46
CA MET A 103 13.85 -3.81 1.34
C MET A 103 13.65 -2.44 0.67
N MET A 104 14.02 -2.32 -0.61
CA MET A 104 13.83 -1.09 -1.39
C MET A 104 12.34 -0.74 -1.55
N ILE A 105 11.52 -1.72 -1.94
CA ILE A 105 10.06 -1.58 -2.10
C ILE A 105 9.41 -1.20 -0.76
N SER A 106 9.75 -1.93 0.31
CA SER A 106 9.14 -1.76 1.64
C SER A 106 9.71 -0.62 2.49
N GLY A 107 10.82 -0.02 2.05
CA GLY A 107 11.51 1.09 2.71
C GLY A 107 12.27 0.78 3.99
N HIS A 108 12.84 -0.42 4.06
CA HIS A 108 13.74 -0.80 5.13
C HIS A 108 15.19 -0.42 4.79
N LYS A 109 15.77 0.53 5.53
CA LYS A 109 17.19 0.91 5.40
C LYS A 109 18.13 -0.11 6.02
N THR A 110 17.75 -0.68 7.16
CA THR A 110 18.61 -1.62 7.91
C THR A 110 18.04 -3.02 7.87
N ARG A 111 18.95 -4.00 7.80
CA ARG A 111 18.58 -5.41 7.77
C ARG A 111 17.88 -5.86 9.04
N CYS A 112 18.24 -5.29 10.20
CA CYS A 112 17.62 -5.62 11.48
C CYS A 112 16.12 -5.30 11.52
N VAL A 113 15.69 -4.17 10.93
CA VAL A 113 14.26 -3.80 10.91
C VAL A 113 13.52 -4.64 9.86
N PHE A 114 14.17 -4.95 8.74
CA PHE A 114 13.62 -5.87 7.74
C PHE A 114 13.36 -7.27 8.32
N ASN A 115 14.33 -7.83 9.05
CA ASN A 115 14.21 -9.16 9.67
C ASN A 115 13.04 -9.25 10.67
N ARG A 116 12.72 -8.16 11.39
CA ARG A 116 11.52 -8.12 12.28
C ARG A 116 10.20 -8.21 11.51
N CYS A 117 10.18 -7.80 10.25
CA CYS A 117 9.03 -7.95 9.36
C CYS A 117 9.02 -9.32 8.66
N ASN A 118 10.21 -9.84 8.34
CA ASN A 118 10.44 -11.15 7.72
C ASN A 118 10.70 -12.26 8.75
N ILE A 119 10.06 -12.23 9.93
CA ILE A 119 10.17 -13.36 10.87
C ILE A 119 9.59 -14.59 10.15
N VAL A 120 10.49 -15.52 9.83
CA VAL A 120 10.19 -16.84 9.29
C VAL A 120 9.85 -17.72 10.49
N ASN A 121 8.67 -18.35 10.48
CA ASN A 121 8.36 -19.37 11.46
C ASN A 121 8.87 -20.69 10.88
N ASP A 122 10.02 -21.16 11.35
CA ASP A 122 10.61 -22.46 10.94
C ASP A 122 9.97 -23.62 11.71
N GLN A 123 8.64 -23.69 11.70
CA GLN A 123 7.91 -24.86 12.19
C GLN A 123 6.98 -25.33 11.08
N ALA A 124 7.51 -26.29 10.32
CA ALA A 124 6.73 -27.28 9.58
C ALA A 124 6.27 -28.38 10.54
#